data_AF-A0A0R3GVK0-F1
#
_entry.id   AF-A0A0R3GVK0-F1
#
_cell.length_a   1.000
_cell.length_b   1.000
_cell.length_c   1.000
_cell.angle_alpha   90.00
_cell.angle_beta   90.00
_cell.angle_gamma   90.00
#
_symmetry.space_group_name_H-M   'P 1'
#
loop_
_entity.id
_entity.type
_entity.pdbx_description
1 polymer ?
#
loop_
_entity_poly.entity_id
_entity_poly.type
_entity_poly.pdbx_seq_one_letter_code
_entity_poly.pdbx_strand_id
1 'polypeptide(L)'
;MATSRVRIVHKVNGYFKIRGASGVRSDLERRASAIAAGANAEAGTDGFKTSSIQGVKRPQGRWRTTVIPTNFKAIRHNARHNTLVKRLHG
;
A
#
# COMPACT_ATOMS: atom_id res chain seq x y z
N MET A 1 -15.75 38.88 -27.58
CA MET A 1 -16.03 37.53 -27.02
C MET A 1 -15.74 37.57 -25.53
N ALA A 2 -16.74 37.35 -24.69
CA ALA A 2 -16.53 37.34 -23.24
C ALA A 2 -15.86 36.03 -22.84
N THR A 3 -14.59 36.09 -22.43
CA THR A 3 -13.89 34.98 -21.76
C THR A 3 -14.60 34.71 -20.43
N SER A 4 -15.48 33.70 -20.39
CA SER A 4 -16.08 33.28 -19.14
C SER A 4 -14.98 32.71 -18.24
N ARG A 5 -14.81 33.33 -17.07
CA ARG A 5 -13.84 32.87 -16.07
C ARG A 5 -14.38 31.59 -15.45
N VAL A 6 -13.86 30.43 -15.85
CA VAL A 6 -14.21 29.15 -15.23
C VAL A 6 -13.74 29.16 -13.77
N ARG A 7 -14.69 29.00 -12.83
CA ARG A 7 -14.39 28.89 -11.39
C ARG A 7 -14.26 27.42 -11.02
N ILE A 8 -13.03 26.99 -10.67
CA ILE A 8 -12.78 25.65 -10.15
C ILE A 8 -13.10 25.64 -8.64
N VAL A 9 -13.97 24.73 -8.20
CA VAL A 9 -14.31 24.52 -6.78
C VAL A 9 -13.81 23.16 -6.33
N HIS A 10 -12.81 23.14 -5.46
CA HIS A 10 -12.26 21.91 -4.92
C HIS A 10 -13.17 21.31 -3.85
N LYS A 11 -13.73 20.14 -4.12
CA LYS A 11 -14.40 19.32 -3.10
C LYS A 11 -13.35 18.53 -2.33
N VAL A 12 -12.78 19.11 -1.27
CA VAL A 12 -11.67 18.52 -0.49
C VAL A 12 -11.99 17.10 0.01
N ASN A 13 -13.24 16.82 0.37
CA ASN A 13 -13.70 15.47 0.74
C ASN A 13 -13.65 14.47 -0.42
N GLY A 14 -13.79 14.94 -1.66
CA GLY A 14 -13.67 14.11 -2.86
C GLY A 14 -12.29 13.48 -2.98
N TYR A 15 -11.22 14.20 -2.65
CA TYR A 15 -9.86 13.64 -2.67
C TYR A 15 -9.67 12.48 -1.70
N PHE A 16 -10.27 12.55 -0.52
CA PHE A 16 -10.23 11.46 0.45
C PHE A 16 -10.95 10.20 -0.10
N LYS A 17 -12.12 10.37 -0.71
CA LYS A 17 -12.87 9.27 -1.33
C LYS A 17 -12.12 8.65 -2.50
N ILE A 18 -11.53 9.47 -3.38
CA ILE A 18 -10.74 8.99 -4.53
C ILE A 18 -9.56 8.14 -4.05
N ARG A 19 -8.87 8.55 -2.98
CA ARG A 19 -7.73 7.81 -2.42
C ARG A 19 -8.11 6.48 -1.78
N GLY A 20 -9.39 6.24 -1.50
CA GLY A 20 -9.93 4.97 -1.01
C GLY A 20 -10.85 4.27 -2.01
N ALA A 21 -10.85 4.72 -3.28
CA ALA A 21 -11.67 4.09 -4.32
C ALA A 21 -11.25 2.62 -4.51
N SER A 22 -12.21 1.78 -4.91
CA SER A 22 -11.99 0.34 -5.08
C SER A 22 -10.79 0.02 -5.97
N GLY A 23 -10.63 0.72 -7.09
CA GLY A 23 -9.48 0.53 -7.99
C GLY A 23 -8.13 0.80 -7.33
N VAL A 24 -8.04 1.85 -6.49
CA VAL A 24 -6.81 2.18 -5.74
C VAL A 24 -6.52 1.11 -4.69
N ARG A 25 -7.56 0.71 -3.94
CA ARG A 25 -7.45 -0.34 -2.93
C ARG A 25 -7.00 -1.66 -3.55
N SER A 26 -7.68 -2.12 -4.59
CA SER A 26 -7.41 -3.39 -5.24
C SER A 26 -6.02 -3.44 -5.87
N ASP A 27 -5.55 -2.35 -6.48
CA ASP A 27 -4.18 -2.31 -7.01
C ASP A 27 -3.13 -2.42 -5.90
N LEU A 28 -3.31 -1.68 -4.80
CA LEU A 28 -2.39 -1.73 -3.67
C LEU A 28 -2.38 -3.10 -2.98
N GLU A 29 -3.57 -3.68 -2.75
CA GLU A 29 -3.71 -5.02 -2.17
C GLU A 29 -3.05 -6.07 -3.06
N ARG A 30 -3.29 -6.03 -4.37
CA ARG A 30 -2.64 -6.93 -5.34
C ARG A 30 -1.11 -6.83 -5.27
N ARG A 31 -0.54 -5.62 -5.24
CA ARG A 31 0.92 -5.42 -5.14
C ARG A 31 1.48 -5.94 -3.82
N ALA A 32 0.81 -5.65 -2.70
CA ALA A 32 1.22 -6.12 -1.39
C ALA A 32 1.18 -7.65 -1.29
N SER A 33 0.14 -8.28 -1.83
CA SER A 33 0.04 -9.74 -1.91
C SER A 33 1.15 -10.36 -2.75
N ALA A 34 1.51 -9.75 -3.89
CA ALA A 34 2.63 -10.22 -4.72
C ALA A 34 3.98 -10.14 -3.97
N ILE A 35 4.23 -9.05 -3.26
CA ILE A 35 5.44 -8.88 -2.43
C ILE A 35 5.48 -9.92 -1.31
N ALA A 36 4.38 -10.11 -0.58
CA ALA A 36 4.29 -11.08 0.51
C ALA A 36 4.49 -12.51 0.00
N ALA A 37 3.85 -12.88 -1.11
CA ALA A 37 4.04 -14.19 -1.75
C ALA A 37 5.49 -14.42 -2.18
N GLY A 38 6.13 -13.41 -2.77
CA GLY A 38 7.54 -13.48 -3.15
C GLY A 38 8.47 -13.66 -1.95
N ALA A 39 8.27 -12.89 -0.88
CA ALA A 39 9.05 -13.00 0.36
C ALA A 39 8.84 -14.36 1.05
N ASN A 40 7.61 -14.86 1.06
CA ASN A 40 7.25 -16.18 1.59
C ASN A 40 7.91 -17.32 0.82
N ALA A 41 7.90 -17.26 -0.52
CA ALA A 41 8.57 -18.24 -1.37
C ALA A 41 10.09 -18.25 -1.14
N GLU A 42 10.71 -17.07 -1.06
CA GLU A 42 12.16 -16.93 -0.81
C GLU A 42 12.58 -17.48 0.54
N ALA A 43 11.82 -17.17 1.59
CA ALA A 43 12.12 -17.60 2.96
C ALA A 43 11.61 -19.02 3.28
N GLY A 44 10.85 -19.65 2.39
CA GLY A 44 10.19 -20.93 2.62
C GLY A 44 9.27 -20.91 3.85
N THR A 45 8.44 -19.87 3.97
CA THR A 45 7.52 -19.65 5.11
C THR A 45 6.23 -18.99 4.62
N ASP A 46 5.22 -18.94 5.47
CA ASP A 46 4.00 -18.15 5.26
C ASP A 46 3.96 -16.89 6.16
N GLY A 47 5.08 -16.58 6.84
CA GLY A 47 5.19 -15.56 7.87
C GLY A 47 5.20 -14.10 7.40
N PHE A 48 5.28 -13.82 6.10
CA PHE A 48 5.06 -12.48 5.57
C PHE A 48 3.56 -12.28 5.31
N LYS A 49 2.93 -11.42 6.11
CA LYS A 49 1.49 -11.14 6.05
C LYS A 49 1.24 -9.69 5.62
N THR A 50 0.08 -9.45 5.01
CA THR A 50 -0.34 -8.13 4.53
C THR A 50 -1.36 -7.50 5.46
N SER A 51 -1.27 -6.18 5.64
CA SER A 51 -2.33 -5.34 6.21
C SER A 51 -2.73 -4.28 5.18
N SER A 52 -4.00 -3.91 5.13
CA SER A 52 -4.58 -2.97 4.17
C SER A 52 -5.58 -2.08 4.88
N ILE A 53 -5.31 -0.77 4.93
CA ILE A 53 -6.15 0.16 5.67
C ILE A 53 -6.11 1.57 5.04
N GLN A 54 -7.24 2.26 5.08
CA GLN A 54 -7.26 3.69 4.79
C GLN A 54 -6.69 4.47 5.96
N GLY A 55 -5.68 5.31 5.69
CA GLY A 55 -5.16 6.22 6.69
C GLY A 55 -6.24 7.20 7.17
N VAL A 56 -6.03 7.73 8.39
CA VAL A 56 -6.86 8.80 8.93
C VAL A 56 -6.80 10.01 7.99
N LYS A 57 -7.93 10.72 7.87
CA LYS A 57 -8.08 11.87 6.95
C LYS A 57 -7.05 12.99 7.16
N ARG A 58 -6.40 13.06 8.33
CA ARG A 58 -5.34 14.02 8.68
C ARG A 58 -4.00 13.25 8.77
N PRO A 59 -3.00 13.49 7.90
CA PRO A 59 -2.86 14.62 6.97
C PRO A 59 -3.50 14.40 5.58
N GLN A 60 -3.65 13.17 5.09
CA GLN A 60 -4.06 12.95 3.69
C GLN A 60 -5.01 11.76 3.44
N GLY A 61 -5.21 10.86 4.41
CA GLY A 61 -6.13 9.73 4.31
C GLY A 61 -5.91 8.80 3.12
N ARG A 62 -4.65 8.59 2.74
CA ARG A 62 -4.26 7.70 1.64
C ARG A 62 -4.51 6.24 2.04
N TRP A 63 -4.94 5.43 1.08
CA TRP A 63 -4.93 3.97 1.26
C TRP A 63 -3.49 3.49 1.38
N ARG A 64 -3.23 2.60 2.33
CA ARG A 64 -1.90 2.04 2.60
C ARG A 64 -2.01 0.54 2.76
N THR A 65 -1.04 -0.15 2.17
CA THR A 65 -0.81 -1.57 2.38
C THR A 65 0.57 -1.77 2.97
N THR A 66 0.69 -2.69 3.91
CA THR A 66 1.94 -3.00 4.62
C THR A 66 2.18 -4.50 4.53
N VAL A 67 3.43 -4.89 4.29
CA VAL A 67 3.87 -6.29 4.43
C VAL A 67 4.75 -6.38 5.68
N ILE A 68 4.42 -7.30 6.58
CA ILE A 68 5.12 -7.48 7.85
C ILE A 68 5.51 -8.96 8.05
N PRO A 69 6.71 -9.24 8.60
CA PRO A 69 7.04 -10.58 9.08
C PRO A 69 6.39 -10.80 10.44
N THR A 70 5.64 -11.89 10.61
CA THR A 70 4.85 -12.18 11.82
C THR A 70 5.38 -13.35 12.64
N ASN A 71 6.23 -14.21 12.06
CA ASN A 71 6.80 -15.37 12.74
C ASN A 71 8.34 -15.27 12.82
N PHE A 72 8.93 -16.05 13.73
CA PHE A 72 10.38 -16.02 13.99
C PHE A 72 11.22 -16.29 12.72
N LYS A 73 10.80 -17.23 11.88
CA LYS A 73 11.50 -17.58 10.64
C LYS A 73 11.54 -16.39 9.66
N ALA A 74 10.39 -15.76 9.40
CA ALA A 74 10.28 -14.60 8.53
C ALA A 74 11.04 -13.39 9.08
N ILE A 75 10.96 -13.13 10.39
CA ILE A 75 11.70 -12.05 11.05
C ILE A 75 13.20 -12.24 10.88
N ARG A 76 13.71 -13.44 11.21
CA ARG A 76 15.14 -13.78 11.10
C ARG A 76 15.62 -13.70 9.65
N HIS A 77 14.84 -14.22 8.70
CA HIS A 77 15.18 -14.17 7.28
C HIS A 77 15.23 -12.72 6.78
N ASN A 78 14.19 -11.93 7.07
CA ASN A 78 14.14 -10.53 6.66
C ASN A 78 15.32 -9.72 7.20
N ALA A 79 15.68 -9.91 8.48
CA ALA A 79 16.82 -9.22 9.10
C ALA A 79 18.17 -9.59 8.47
N ARG A 80 18.34 -10.83 8.00
CA ARG A 80 19.60 -11.30 7.39
C ARG A 80 19.73 -10.92 5.92
N HIS A 81 18.62 -10.93 5.18
CA HIS A 81 18.63 -10.84 3.73
C HIS A 81 18.03 -9.55 3.18
N ASN A 82 17.47 -8.69 4.04
CA ASN A 82 16.75 -7.47 3.66
C ASN A 82 15.63 -7.75 2.63
N THR A 83 14.96 -8.89 2.75
CA THR A 83 14.00 -9.41 1.77
C THR A 83 12.91 -8.39 1.43
N LEU A 84 12.31 -7.74 2.43
CA LEU A 84 11.26 -6.74 2.17
C LEU A 84 11.77 -5.52 1.41
N VAL A 85 12.99 -5.05 1.71
CA VAL A 85 13.58 -3.92 0.99
C VAL A 85 13.84 -4.29 -0.46
N LYS A 86 14.46 -5.46 -0.69
CA LYS A 86 14.75 -5.95 -2.05
C LYS A 86 13.49 -6.14 -2.88
N ARG A 87 12.43 -6.71 -2.30
CA ARG A 87 11.15 -6.96 -2.98
C ARG A 87 10.29 -5.71 -3.17
N LEU A 88 10.59 -4.61 -2.48
CA LEU A 88 9.91 -3.34 -2.71
C LEU A 88 10.48 -2.59 -3.93
N HIS A 89 11.76 -2.80 -4.24
CA HIS A 89 12.48 -2.10 -5.31
C HIS A 89 12.54 -2.86 -6.64
N GLY A 90 12.39 -4.19 -6.63
CA GLY A 90 12.36 -5.04 -7.83
C GLY A 90 10.96 -5.26 -8.35
#